data_AF-A0A7C5AEF7-F1
#
_entry.id   AF-A0A7C5AEF7-F1
#
_cell.length_a   1.000
_cell.length_b   1.000
_cell.length_c   1.000
_cell.angle_alpha   90.00
_cell.angle_beta   90.00
_cell.angle_gamma   90.00
#
_symmetry.space_group_name_H-M   'P 1'
#
loop_
_entity.id
_entity.type
_entity.pdbx_description
1 polymer ?
#
loop_
_entity_poly.entity_id
_entity_poly.type
_entity_poly.pdbx_seq_one_letter_code
_entity_poly.pdbx_strand_id
1 'polypeptide(L)'
;MERIMAASPFVGRPPSYPGSKAATRTEGFLGRGIVAGRRALEVKRRTLMWQKRIRQIREVLGKVSWVGPLAARLTLGLMFYGTGRGKLAHPPVSFFEDLGIPFPAFHAHFVGYLETVGGVALVLGLATRFFAAGLGITMIVALATAVAPRTDSLLDLVRESESIDLAICLWLFVAGAGKMSLDRIVCRKLDSGCE
;
A
#
# COMPACT_ATOMS: atom_id res chain seq x y z
N MET A 1 90.00 29.70 48.47
CA MET A 1 89.22 29.76 47.22
C MET A 1 89.24 28.35 46.66
N GLU A 2 88.22 27.51 46.61
CA GLU A 2 86.76 27.64 46.67
C GLU A 2 86.14 26.45 47.41
N ARG A 3 84.90 26.67 47.88
CA ARG A 3 83.88 25.70 48.32
C ARG A 3 83.69 24.59 47.26
N ILE A 4 83.30 23.36 47.56
CA ILE A 4 81.93 22.93 47.93
C ILE A 4 82.01 21.49 48.49
N MET A 5 81.49 21.26 49.70
CA MET A 5 81.22 19.93 50.26
C MET A 5 80.01 19.30 49.57
N ALA A 6 80.22 18.17 48.88
CA ALA A 6 79.16 17.33 48.35
C ALA A 6 78.61 16.41 49.46
N ALA A 7 77.38 16.70 49.90
CA ALA A 7 76.59 15.79 50.72
C ALA A 7 75.89 14.76 49.80
N SER A 8 76.10 13.47 50.04
CA SER A 8 75.42 12.38 49.35
C SER A 8 74.01 12.17 49.93
N PRO A 9 72.95 12.13 49.11
CA PRO A 9 71.67 11.62 49.57
C PRO A 9 71.60 10.11 49.31
N PHE A 10 71.68 9.37 50.40
CA PHE A 10 70.89 8.17 50.71
C PHE A 10 70.07 7.59 49.54
N VAL A 11 70.64 6.61 48.83
CA VAL A 11 69.92 5.77 47.85
C VAL A 11 69.05 4.80 48.65
N GLY A 12 67.82 5.21 48.95
CA GLY A 12 66.76 4.29 49.36
C GLY A 12 66.29 3.49 48.15
N ARG A 13 66.36 2.14 48.20
CA ARG A 13 65.67 1.30 47.21
C ARG A 13 64.17 1.59 47.28
N PRO A 14 63.45 1.73 46.15
CA PRO A 14 62.00 1.80 46.20
C PRO A 14 61.44 0.47 46.75
N PRO A 15 60.35 0.51 47.51
CA PRO A 15 59.72 -0.70 48.02
C PRO A 15 59.19 -1.55 46.85
N SER A 16 59.59 -2.81 46.83
CA SER A 16 59.03 -3.84 45.96
C SER A 16 57.60 -4.16 46.44
N TYR A 17 56.61 -3.57 45.78
CA TYR A 17 55.19 -3.83 46.06
C TYR A 17 54.80 -5.25 45.63
N PRO A 18 54.21 -6.07 46.53
CA PRO A 18 53.68 -7.36 46.16
C PRO A 18 52.36 -7.19 45.41
N GLY A 19 52.32 -7.67 44.16
CA GLY A 19 51.08 -8.10 43.51
C GLY A 19 50.07 -7.01 43.14
N SER A 20 50.36 -6.24 42.08
CA SER A 20 49.33 -5.55 41.28
C SER A 20 48.49 -6.56 40.49
N LYS A 21 47.61 -7.30 41.18
CA LYS A 21 46.54 -8.12 40.57
C LYS A 21 45.14 -7.54 40.82
N ALA A 22 45.01 -6.51 41.65
CA ALA A 22 43.74 -5.88 41.99
C ALA A 22 43.31 -4.80 40.98
N ALA A 23 44.26 -4.02 40.44
CA ALA A 23 43.97 -2.94 39.49
C ALA A 23 43.45 -3.46 38.12
N THR A 24 43.84 -4.66 37.70
CA THR A 24 43.40 -5.25 36.42
C THR A 24 41.96 -5.79 36.46
N ARG A 25 41.41 -6.06 37.65
CA ARG A 25 40.10 -6.72 37.80
C ARG A 25 38.92 -5.74 37.72
N THR A 26 39.10 -4.53 38.23
CA THR A 26 38.10 -3.45 38.20
C THR A 26 38.04 -2.78 36.82
N GLU A 27 39.18 -2.58 36.15
CA GLU A 27 39.22 -2.10 34.76
C GLU A 27 38.51 -3.06 33.79
N GLY A 28 38.65 -4.37 33.98
CA GLY A 28 37.95 -5.38 33.20
C GLY A 28 36.44 -5.44 33.42
N PHE A 29 35.92 -4.95 34.55
CA PHE A 29 34.48 -4.88 34.82
C PHE A 29 33.88 -3.57 34.29
N LEU A 30 34.53 -2.43 34.54
CA LEU A 30 34.12 -1.14 33.96
C LEU A 30 34.19 -1.17 32.42
N GLY A 31 35.25 -1.74 31.85
CA GLY A 31 35.41 -1.89 30.40
C GLY A 31 34.31 -2.75 29.78
N ARG A 32 33.87 -3.82 30.46
CA ARG A 32 32.76 -4.67 30.00
C ARG A 32 31.42 -3.94 29.98
N GLY A 33 31.11 -3.13 30.99
CA GLY A 33 29.89 -2.31 31.01
C GLY A 33 29.86 -1.28 29.88
N ILE A 34 30.99 -0.64 29.59
CA ILE A 34 31.12 0.36 28.51
C ILE A 34 30.99 -0.31 27.13
N VAL A 35 31.56 -1.50 26.93
CA VAL A 35 31.46 -2.25 25.67
C VAL A 35 30.03 -2.77 25.45
N ALA A 36 29.36 -3.26 26.50
CA ALA A 36 27.96 -3.69 26.43
C ALA A 36 27.02 -2.51 26.11
N GLY A 37 27.24 -1.35 26.74
CA GLY A 37 26.49 -0.12 26.46
C GLY A 37 26.69 0.38 25.02
N ARG A 38 27.92 0.34 24.50
CA ARG A 38 28.20 0.67 23.09
C ARG A 38 27.47 -0.26 22.12
N ARG A 39 27.48 -1.57 22.36
CA ARG A 39 26.73 -2.54 21.54
C ARG A 39 25.22 -2.28 21.57
N ALA A 40 24.65 -1.99 22.74
CA ALA A 40 23.22 -1.68 22.87
C ALA A 40 22.84 -0.40 22.11
N LEU A 41 23.68 0.63 22.16
CA LEU A 41 23.49 1.88 21.41
C LEU A 41 23.64 1.68 19.90
N GLU A 42 24.58 0.85 19.44
CA GLU A 42 24.74 0.51 18.01
C GLU A 42 23.53 -0.25 17.46
N VAL A 43 22.99 -1.21 18.21
CA VAL A 43 21.76 -1.95 17.85
C VAL A 43 20.55 -1.02 17.82
N LYS A 44 20.41 -0.13 18.81
CA LYS A 44 19.33 0.88 18.86
C LYS A 44 19.47 1.90 17.73
N ARG A 45 20.69 2.32 17.39
CA ARG A 45 20.98 3.23 16.27
C ARG A 45 20.65 2.58 14.93
N ARG A 46 20.98 1.30 14.74
CA ARG A 46 20.62 0.53 13.54
C ARG A 46 19.10 0.41 13.40
N THR A 47 18.38 0.04 14.45
CA THR A 47 16.91 -0.07 14.40
C THR A 47 16.23 1.27 14.14
N LEU A 48 16.69 2.36 14.76
CA LEU A 48 16.20 3.71 14.49
C LEU A 48 16.47 4.16 13.04
N MET A 49 17.65 3.83 12.49
CA MET A 49 17.96 4.09 11.08
C MET A 49 17.03 3.32 10.14
N TRP A 50 16.76 2.04 10.42
CA TRP A 50 15.80 1.22 9.67
C TRP A 50 14.38 1.77 9.74
N GLN A 51 13.91 2.16 10.93
CA GLN A 51 12.59 2.78 11.10
C GLN A 51 12.48 4.12 10.35
N LYS A 52 13.51 4.97 10.41
CA LYS A 52 13.55 6.22 9.65
C LYS A 52 13.48 5.97 8.14
N ARG A 53 14.24 5.00 7.62
CA ARG A 53 14.21 4.63 6.19
C ARG A 53 12.84 4.13 5.76
N ILE A 54 12.21 3.23 6.52
CA ILE A 54 10.84 2.73 6.25
C ILE A 54 9.83 3.90 6.24
N ARG A 55 9.95 4.82 7.20
CA ARG A 55 9.09 6.00 7.27
C ARG A 55 9.27 6.91 6.05
N GLN A 56 10.51 7.19 5.65
CA GLN A 56 10.79 8.00 4.46
C GLN A 56 10.23 7.37 3.18
N ILE A 57 10.41 6.05 3.01
CA ILE A 57 9.85 5.31 1.87
C ILE A 57 8.32 5.43 1.86
N ARG A 58 7.67 5.22 3.02
CA ARG A 58 6.20 5.36 3.14
C ARG A 58 5.71 6.77 2.84
N GLU A 59 6.44 7.80 3.27
CA GLU A 59 6.09 9.20 2.99
C GLU A 59 6.17 9.51 1.49
N VAL A 60 7.19 8.99 0.80
CA VAL A 60 7.31 9.13 -0.68
C VAL A 60 6.20 8.35 -1.38
N LEU A 61 5.95 7.09 -1.02
CA LEU A 61 4.85 6.29 -1.60
C LEU A 61 3.48 6.94 -1.34
N GLY A 62 3.29 7.55 -0.16
CA GLY A 62 2.05 8.25 0.19
C GLY A 62 1.77 9.49 -0.68
N LYS A 63 2.78 10.05 -1.34
CA LYS A 63 2.63 11.13 -2.33
C LYS A 63 2.13 10.62 -3.69
N VAL A 64 2.40 9.36 -4.02
CA VAL A 64 2.05 8.73 -5.31
C VAL A 64 0.84 7.80 -5.20
N SER A 65 0.34 7.55 -3.98
CA SER A 65 -0.79 6.64 -3.73
C SER A 65 -2.10 7.00 -4.43
N TRP A 66 -2.23 8.21 -4.98
CA TRP A 66 -3.38 8.62 -5.79
C TRP A 66 -3.33 8.09 -7.22
N VAL A 67 -2.15 7.73 -7.74
CA VAL A 67 -1.97 7.28 -9.12
C VAL A 67 -2.65 5.93 -9.35
N GLY A 68 -2.54 5.00 -8.40
CA GLY A 68 -3.15 3.67 -8.53
C GLY A 68 -4.66 3.74 -8.75
N PRO A 69 -5.45 4.34 -7.82
CA PRO A 69 -6.89 4.43 -7.97
C PRO A 69 -7.31 5.23 -9.20
N LEU A 70 -6.55 6.26 -9.59
CA LEU A 70 -6.82 7.02 -10.81
C LEU A 70 -6.63 6.17 -12.06
N ALA A 71 -5.52 5.43 -12.15
CA ALA A 71 -5.23 4.56 -13.28
C ALA A 71 -6.30 3.47 -13.43
N ALA A 72 -6.66 2.80 -12.33
CA ALA A 72 -7.73 1.80 -12.36
C ALA A 72 -9.07 2.39 -12.80
N ARG A 73 -9.44 3.58 -12.30
CA ARG A 73 -10.69 4.25 -12.72
C ARG A 73 -10.69 4.61 -14.20
N LEU A 74 -9.58 5.12 -14.72
CA LEU A 74 -9.46 5.47 -16.13
C LEU A 74 -9.54 4.23 -17.02
N THR A 75 -8.74 3.21 -16.72
CA THR A 75 -8.72 1.97 -17.50
C THR A 75 -10.08 1.28 -17.48
N LEU A 76 -10.60 1.01 -16.28
CA LEU A 76 -11.85 0.27 -16.13
C LEU A 76 -13.05 1.09 -16.61
N GLY A 77 -13.07 2.39 -16.29
CA GLY A 77 -14.15 3.28 -16.70
C GLY A 77 -14.24 3.49 -18.22
N LEU A 78 -13.10 3.60 -18.92
CA LEU A 78 -13.07 3.68 -20.38
C LEU A 78 -13.48 2.37 -21.05
N MET A 79 -13.03 1.23 -20.50
CA MET A 79 -13.43 -0.09 -21.00
C MET A 79 -14.95 -0.28 -20.88
N PHE A 80 -15.52 -0.08 -19.69
CA PHE A 80 -16.96 -0.21 -19.48
C PHE A 80 -17.80 0.79 -20.28
N TYR A 81 -17.31 2.01 -20.47
CA TYR A 81 -17.98 2.96 -21.33
C TYR A 81 -18.04 2.48 -22.79
N GLY A 82 -16.95 1.90 -23.29
CA GLY A 82 -16.88 1.31 -24.62
C GLY A 82 -17.83 0.12 -24.78
N THR A 83 -17.78 -0.84 -23.85
CA THR A 83 -18.65 -2.04 -23.89
C THR A 83 -20.12 -1.67 -23.73
N GLY A 84 -20.44 -0.79 -22.78
CA GLY A 84 -21.80 -0.34 -22.49
C GLY A 84 -22.43 0.37 -23.67
N ARG A 85 -21.69 1.26 -24.34
CA ARG A 85 -22.19 1.92 -25.57
C ARG A 85 -22.47 0.92 -26.69
N GLY A 86 -21.62 -0.11 -26.83
CA GLY A 86 -21.88 -1.21 -27.76
C GLY A 86 -23.19 -1.92 -27.44
N LYS A 87 -23.41 -2.25 -26.17
CA LYS A 87 -24.66 -2.89 -25.69
C LYS A 87 -25.89 -2.00 -25.84
N LEU A 88 -25.77 -0.68 -25.74
CA LEU A 88 -26.90 0.23 -25.98
C LEU A 88 -27.20 0.42 -27.46
N ALA A 89 -26.18 0.43 -28.32
CA ALA A 89 -26.38 0.53 -29.77
C ALA A 89 -27.00 -0.75 -30.35
N HIS A 90 -26.53 -1.91 -29.87
CA HIS A 90 -27.03 -3.22 -30.27
C HIS A 90 -27.27 -4.10 -29.03
N PRO A 91 -28.44 -3.98 -28.39
CA PRO A 91 -28.79 -4.76 -27.20
C PRO A 91 -28.72 -6.26 -27.49
N PRO A 92 -27.90 -7.03 -26.76
CA PRO A 92 -27.70 -8.45 -27.03
C PRO A 92 -28.83 -9.29 -26.42
N VAL A 93 -30.09 -9.01 -26.79
CA VAL A 93 -31.28 -9.63 -26.19
C VAL A 93 -31.27 -11.15 -26.36
N SER A 94 -30.93 -11.64 -27.56
CA SER A 94 -30.85 -13.08 -27.85
C SER A 94 -29.80 -13.79 -26.98
N PHE A 95 -28.69 -13.13 -26.67
CA PHE A 95 -27.66 -13.69 -25.78
C PHE A 95 -28.18 -13.87 -24.35
N PHE A 96 -28.97 -12.90 -23.85
CA PHE A 96 -29.62 -13.02 -22.54
C PHE A 96 -30.74 -14.08 -22.53
N GLU A 97 -31.41 -14.29 -23.66
CA GLU A 97 -32.38 -15.39 -23.86
C GLU A 97 -31.69 -16.76 -23.78
N ASP A 98 -30.57 -16.93 -24.49
CA ASP A 98 -29.79 -18.17 -24.49
C ASP A 98 -29.24 -18.51 -23.09
N LEU A 99 -28.95 -17.48 -22.28
CA LEU A 99 -28.51 -17.62 -20.88
C LEU A 99 -29.66 -17.98 -19.92
N GLY A 100 -30.92 -17.98 -20.38
CA GLY A 100 -32.09 -18.26 -19.54
C GLY A 100 -32.42 -17.17 -18.52
N ILE A 101 -32.00 -15.92 -18.77
CA ILE A 101 -32.23 -14.79 -17.86
C ILE A 101 -33.67 -14.27 -18.04
N PRO A 102 -34.46 -14.11 -16.96
CA PRO A 102 -35.83 -13.59 -17.06
C PRO A 102 -35.81 -12.14 -17.57
N PHE A 103 -36.79 -11.75 -18.38
CA PHE A 103 -36.88 -10.41 -19.00
C PHE A 103 -35.57 -9.97 -19.71
N PRO A 104 -35.10 -10.73 -20.70
CA PRO A 104 -33.78 -10.55 -21.33
C PRO A 104 -33.60 -9.17 -21.96
N ALA A 105 -34.66 -8.62 -22.58
CA ALA A 105 -34.63 -7.28 -23.14
C ALA A 105 -34.40 -6.21 -22.07
N PHE A 106 -35.04 -6.32 -20.90
CA PHE A 106 -34.83 -5.39 -19.80
C PHE A 106 -33.41 -5.46 -19.27
N HIS A 107 -32.90 -6.67 -19.01
CA HIS A 107 -31.54 -6.88 -18.52
C HIS A 107 -30.48 -6.40 -19.50
N ALA A 108 -30.65 -6.61 -20.80
CA ALA A 108 -29.73 -6.14 -21.83
C ALA A 108 -29.56 -4.62 -21.80
N HIS A 109 -30.66 -3.88 -21.71
CA HIS A 109 -30.63 -2.41 -21.61
C HIS A 109 -30.10 -1.95 -20.26
N PHE A 110 -30.55 -2.58 -19.16
CA PHE A 110 -30.11 -2.22 -17.81
C PHE A 110 -28.59 -2.35 -17.65
N VAL A 111 -28.02 -3.47 -18.07
CA VAL A 111 -26.57 -3.69 -18.05
C VAL A 111 -25.86 -2.69 -18.96
N GLY A 112 -26.37 -2.44 -20.18
CA GLY A 112 -25.82 -1.43 -21.09
C GLY A 112 -25.78 -0.02 -20.49
N TYR A 113 -26.86 0.41 -19.82
CA TYR A 113 -26.90 1.69 -19.11
C TYR A 113 -25.94 1.72 -17.93
N LEU A 114 -25.91 0.66 -17.11
CA LEU A 114 -25.05 0.58 -15.94
C LEU A 114 -23.57 0.63 -16.33
N GLU A 115 -23.17 -0.08 -17.39
CA GLU A 115 -21.80 -0.06 -17.92
C GLU A 115 -21.43 1.31 -18.49
N THR A 116 -22.33 1.93 -19.25
CA THR A 116 -22.08 3.23 -19.88
C THR A 116 -21.98 4.34 -18.83
N VAL A 117 -23.00 4.46 -17.99
CA VAL A 117 -23.08 5.51 -16.96
C VAL A 117 -22.06 5.27 -15.87
N GLY A 118 -21.90 4.01 -15.43
CA GLY A 118 -20.89 3.63 -14.44
C GLY A 118 -19.47 3.83 -14.93
N GLY A 119 -19.20 3.52 -16.20
CA GLY A 119 -17.90 3.79 -16.83
C GLY A 119 -17.54 5.28 -16.81
N VAL A 120 -18.47 6.14 -17.24
CA VAL A 120 -18.29 7.61 -17.19
C VAL A 120 -18.12 8.10 -15.76
N ALA A 121 -18.96 7.62 -14.83
CA ALA A 121 -18.89 8.01 -13.43
C ALA A 121 -17.56 7.61 -12.77
N LEU A 122 -17.01 6.44 -13.09
CA LEU A 122 -15.68 6.02 -12.63
C LEU A 122 -14.56 6.92 -13.18
N VAL A 123 -14.58 7.23 -14.49
CA VAL A 123 -13.61 8.15 -15.11
C VAL A 123 -13.63 9.50 -14.38
N LEU A 124 -14.82 10.06 -14.16
CA LEU A 124 -15.02 11.31 -13.43
C LEU A 124 -14.68 11.17 -11.92
N GLY A 125 -14.69 9.95 -11.39
CA GLY A 125 -14.49 9.67 -9.98
C GLY A 125 -15.68 10.13 -9.12
N LEU A 126 -16.89 10.01 -9.65
CA LEU A 126 -18.15 10.30 -8.95
C LEU A 126 -18.73 8.99 -8.40
N ALA A 127 -19.16 9.02 -7.13
CA ALA A 127 -19.77 7.88 -6.43
C ALA A 127 -19.04 6.55 -6.71
N THR A 128 -17.70 6.56 -6.68
CA THR A 128 -16.87 5.46 -7.23
C THR A 128 -17.20 4.12 -6.58
N ARG A 129 -17.52 4.11 -5.29
CA ARG A 129 -17.91 2.88 -4.58
C ARG A 129 -19.24 2.32 -5.08
N PHE A 130 -20.22 3.18 -5.33
CA PHE A 130 -21.54 2.75 -5.81
C PHE A 130 -21.43 2.15 -7.21
N PHE A 131 -20.75 2.82 -8.12
CA PHE A 131 -20.58 2.32 -9.49
C PHE A 131 -19.63 1.13 -9.56
N ALA A 132 -18.55 1.09 -8.77
CA ALA A 132 -17.68 -0.09 -8.71
C ALA A 132 -18.43 -1.32 -8.17
N ALA A 133 -19.33 -1.15 -7.19
CA ALA A 133 -20.19 -2.24 -6.72
C ALA A 133 -21.16 -2.71 -7.81
N GLY A 134 -21.85 -1.79 -8.49
CA GLY A 134 -22.76 -2.12 -9.59
C GLY A 134 -22.07 -2.86 -10.74
N LEU A 135 -20.93 -2.34 -11.21
CA LEU A 135 -20.13 -2.98 -12.26
C LEU A 135 -19.55 -4.32 -11.79
N GLY A 136 -19.09 -4.41 -10.54
CA GLY A 136 -18.66 -5.67 -9.94
C GLY A 136 -19.76 -6.74 -9.95
N ILE A 137 -21.01 -6.37 -9.63
CA ILE A 137 -22.15 -7.29 -9.72
C ILE A 137 -22.36 -7.78 -11.16
N THR A 138 -22.25 -6.91 -12.16
CA THR A 138 -22.37 -7.33 -13.56
C THR A 138 -21.28 -8.33 -13.97
N MET A 139 -20.05 -8.17 -13.46
CA MET A 139 -18.97 -9.12 -13.70
C MET A 139 -19.22 -10.46 -13.00
N ILE A 140 -19.73 -10.45 -11.77
CA ILE A 140 -20.12 -11.68 -11.05
C ILE A 140 -21.19 -12.43 -11.83
N VAL A 141 -22.22 -11.73 -12.31
CA VAL A 141 -23.29 -12.34 -13.11
C VAL A 141 -22.72 -12.90 -14.41
N ALA A 142 -21.90 -12.13 -15.14
CA ALA A 142 -21.27 -12.59 -16.37
C ALA A 142 -20.39 -13.84 -16.15
N LEU A 143 -19.59 -13.86 -15.08
CA LEU A 143 -18.79 -15.01 -14.69
C LEU A 143 -19.66 -16.22 -14.36
N ALA A 144 -20.73 -16.04 -13.60
CA ALA A 144 -21.60 -17.14 -13.18
C ALA A 144 -22.45 -17.72 -14.33
N THR A 145 -22.95 -16.87 -15.22
CA THR A 145 -23.91 -17.29 -16.26
C THR A 145 -23.24 -17.57 -17.60
N ALA A 146 -22.28 -16.74 -18.00
CA ALA A 146 -21.66 -16.86 -19.32
C ALA A 146 -20.33 -17.62 -19.28
N VAL A 147 -19.50 -17.43 -18.24
CA VAL A 147 -18.15 -18.01 -18.25
C VAL A 147 -18.10 -19.39 -17.57
N ALA A 148 -18.62 -19.50 -16.36
CA ALA A 148 -18.54 -20.71 -15.55
C ALA A 148 -19.04 -21.98 -16.24
N PRO A 149 -20.14 -21.96 -17.04
CA PRO A 149 -20.58 -23.15 -17.77
C PRO A 149 -19.64 -23.61 -18.88
N ARG A 150 -18.70 -22.76 -19.31
CA ARG A 150 -17.75 -23.01 -20.41
C ARG A 150 -16.35 -23.37 -19.93
N THR A 151 -16.10 -23.34 -18.62
CA THR A 151 -14.78 -23.56 -18.02
C THR A 151 -14.78 -24.75 -17.06
N ASP A 152 -13.79 -25.63 -17.19
CA ASP A 152 -13.70 -26.84 -16.36
C ASP A 152 -12.92 -26.61 -15.06
N SER A 153 -12.07 -25.57 -15.00
CA SER A 153 -11.18 -25.28 -13.87
C SER A 153 -11.30 -23.83 -13.37
N LEU A 154 -11.05 -23.63 -12.07
CA LEU A 154 -10.99 -22.28 -11.48
C LEU A 154 -9.92 -21.39 -12.11
N LEU A 155 -8.81 -21.98 -12.57
CA LEU A 155 -7.74 -21.23 -13.22
C LEU A 155 -8.18 -20.67 -14.58
N ASP A 156 -9.03 -21.40 -15.31
CA ASP A 156 -9.58 -20.95 -16.58
C ASP A 156 -10.58 -19.82 -16.35
N LEU A 157 -11.43 -19.96 -15.32
CA LEU A 157 -12.36 -18.90 -14.90
C LEU A 157 -11.62 -17.60 -14.52
N VAL A 158 -10.50 -17.69 -13.80
CA VAL A 158 -9.68 -16.54 -13.38
C VAL A 158 -8.89 -15.93 -14.54
N ARG A 159 -8.60 -16.70 -15.59
CA ARG A 159 -7.89 -16.23 -16.78
C ARG A 159 -8.75 -15.34 -17.67
N GLU A 160 -10.06 -15.41 -17.56
CA GLU A 160 -10.96 -14.58 -18.34
C GLU A 160 -10.88 -13.10 -17.91
N SER A 161 -11.11 -12.22 -18.88
CA SER A 161 -11.04 -10.76 -18.70
C SER A 161 -11.94 -10.26 -17.55
N GLU A 162 -13.12 -10.87 -17.40
CA GLU A 162 -14.15 -10.53 -16.44
C GLU A 162 -13.67 -10.71 -15.00
N SER A 163 -12.78 -11.69 -14.76
CA SER A 163 -12.18 -11.91 -13.44
C SER A 163 -11.23 -10.79 -13.03
N ILE A 164 -10.49 -10.23 -13.99
CA ILE A 164 -9.59 -9.10 -13.74
C ILE A 164 -10.41 -7.84 -13.49
N ASP A 165 -11.45 -7.60 -14.30
CA ASP A 165 -12.33 -6.44 -14.13
C ASP A 165 -13.06 -6.49 -12.78
N LEU A 166 -13.52 -7.68 -12.36
CA LEU A 166 -14.10 -7.89 -11.03
C LEU A 166 -13.08 -7.59 -9.92
N ALA A 167 -11.84 -8.06 -10.05
CA ALA A 167 -10.79 -7.81 -9.06
C ALA A 167 -10.47 -6.31 -8.93
N ILE A 168 -10.42 -5.59 -10.04
CA ILE A 168 -10.20 -4.14 -10.05
C ILE A 168 -11.42 -3.41 -9.47
N CYS A 169 -12.66 -3.83 -9.80
CA CYS A 169 -13.88 -3.28 -9.19
C CYS A 169 -13.88 -3.47 -7.67
N LEU A 170 -13.55 -4.67 -7.20
CA LEU A 170 -13.46 -4.99 -5.78
C LEU A 170 -12.39 -4.13 -5.09
N TRP A 171 -11.23 -3.96 -5.74
CA TRP A 171 -10.19 -3.09 -5.22
C TRP A 171 -10.63 -1.62 -5.14
N LEU A 172 -11.29 -1.09 -6.18
CA LEU A 172 -11.84 0.27 -6.19
C LEU A 172 -12.97 0.45 -5.16
N PHE A 173 -13.77 -0.58 -4.91
CA PHE A 173 -14.79 -0.56 -3.87
C PHE A 173 -14.17 -0.38 -2.48
N VAL A 174 -13.12 -1.15 -2.17
CA VAL A 174 -12.40 -1.08 -0.88
C VAL A 174 -11.58 0.21 -0.76
N ALA A 175 -10.72 0.49 -1.75
CA ALA A 175 -9.80 1.62 -1.76
C ALA A 175 -10.52 2.98 -1.93
N GLY A 176 -11.67 3.00 -2.61
CA GLY A 176 -12.42 4.20 -2.94
C GLY A 176 -11.82 5.03 -4.08
N ALA A 177 -12.35 6.23 -4.28
CA ALA A 177 -12.09 7.09 -5.44
C ALA A 177 -10.69 7.73 -5.51
N GLY A 178 -9.93 7.69 -4.41
CA GLY A 178 -8.62 8.34 -4.27
C GLY A 178 -8.70 9.86 -4.04
N LYS A 179 -7.53 10.51 -3.89
CA LYS A 179 -7.43 11.95 -3.56
C LYS A 179 -7.83 12.89 -4.72
N MET A 180 -7.68 12.44 -5.97
CA MET A 180 -8.06 13.16 -7.21
C MET A 180 -9.38 12.63 -7.78
N SER A 181 -10.44 12.66 -6.98
CA SER A 181 -11.79 12.33 -7.43
C SER A 181 -12.71 13.53 -7.22
N LEU A 182 -13.67 13.69 -8.14
CA LEU A 182 -14.66 14.77 -8.05
C LEU A 182 -15.53 14.67 -6.80
N ASP A 183 -15.79 13.46 -6.25
CA ASP A 183 -16.47 13.29 -4.95
C ASP A 183 -15.82 14.17 -3.87
N ARG A 184 -14.48 14.23 -3.85
CA ARG A 184 -13.76 14.99 -2.83
C ARG A 184 -13.84 16.50 -3.05
N ILE A 185 -13.92 16.95 -4.30
CA ILE A 185 -14.07 18.37 -4.64
C ILE A 185 -15.49 18.84 -4.33
N VAL A 186 -16.50 18.01 -4.63
CA VAL A 186 -17.91 18.29 -4.32
C VAL A 186 -18.14 18.32 -2.81
N CYS A 187 -17.67 17.33 -2.05
CA CYS A 187 -17.79 17.37 -0.58
C CYS A 187 -17.10 18.61 0.02
N ARG A 188 -15.89 18.97 -0.45
CA ARG A 188 -15.19 20.16 0.06
C ARG A 188 -15.95 21.46 -0.23
N LYS A 189 -16.65 21.54 -1.36
CA LYS A 189 -17.48 22.70 -1.73
C LYS A 189 -18.80 22.77 -0.94
N LEU A 190 -19.38 21.63 -0.59
CA LEU A 190 -20.58 21.58 0.26
C LEU A 190 -20.26 21.99 1.71
N ASP A 191 -19.11 21.56 2.25
CA ASP A 191 -18.69 21.94 3.61
C ASP A 191 -18.36 23.44 3.73
N SER A 192 -17.82 24.04 2.66
CA SER A 192 -17.45 25.48 2.65
C SER A 192 -18.60 26.43 2.30
N GLY A 193 -19.78 25.91 1.95
CA GLY A 193 -21.00 26.72 1.74
C GLY A 193 -21.87 26.88 2.99
N CYS A 194 -21.46 26.28 4.12
CA CYS A 194 -22.15 26.33 5.41
C CYS A 194 -21.44 27.22 6.47
N GLU A 195 -20.37 27.95 6.08
CA GLU A 195 -19.73 28.98 6.91
C GLU A 195 -20.18 30.39 6.54
#